data_AF-A0A2Y9JE56-F1
#
_entry.id   AF-A0A2Y9JE56-F1
#
_cell.length_a   1.000
_cell.length_b   1.000
_cell.length_c   1.000
_cell.angle_alpha   90.00
_cell.angle_beta   90.00
_cell.angle_gamma   90.00
#
_symmetry.space_group_name_H-M   'P 1'
#
loop_
_entity.id
_entity.type
_entity.pdbx_description
1 polymer ?
#
loop_
_entity_poly.entity_id
_entity_poly.type
_entity_poly.pdbx_seq_one_letter_code
_entity_poly.pdbx_strand_id
1 'polypeptide(L)'
;MVKLDIHTLAHHLKQERLYVNSEKQLIQRLNADVLKTAEKLYRTAWIAKQQRINLDRLIITSAEASPAECCQHAKILEDTQFVDGYKQLGFQETAYGEFLSRLRENPRLIASSLVAGEKLNQENTQGVIYTVFTSLYGNCIMQEDESYLLQVLRYLIEFELKESDNPRRLLRRGTCAFSILFKLFSEGLFSAKLFLTATLHEPIMQLLVEDEDHLETDPNKLIDRFSPLQQEKLFGEKGSERFRQKVQEMVDSNEAKLVALVNKFIGYLKQNTYCFPHSLRWIVSQMYKTLSCVDRLEVGEVRAMCTDLLLACFICPAVVNPEQYGIISDAPINEVARFNLMQVRFLMWHSVES
;
A
#
# COMPACT_ATOMS: atom_id res chain seq x y z
N MET A 1 28.83 66.09 3.70
CA MET A 1 28.31 65.27 4.82
C MET A 1 26.90 65.72 5.13
N VAL A 2 25.89 64.98 4.66
CA VAL A 2 24.48 65.27 4.97
C VAL A 2 24.30 64.95 6.46
N LYS A 3 24.00 65.97 7.29
CA LYS A 3 23.54 65.74 8.66
C LYS A 3 22.25 64.94 8.55
N LEU A 4 22.28 63.66 8.92
CA LEU A 4 21.08 62.86 9.04
C LEU A 4 20.23 63.54 10.11
N ASP A 5 19.14 64.18 9.70
CA ASP A 5 18.22 64.83 10.62
C ASP A 5 17.63 63.77 11.54
N ILE A 6 17.73 63.99 12.85
CA ILE A 6 17.23 63.08 13.88
C ILE A 6 15.73 62.81 13.66
N HIS A 7 15.00 63.78 13.10
CA HIS A 7 13.60 63.61 12.72
C HIS A 7 13.40 62.59 11.59
N THR A 8 14.25 62.60 10.57
CA THR A 8 14.19 61.62 9.47
C THR A 8 14.51 60.21 9.97
N LEU A 9 15.52 60.06 10.84
CA LEU A 9 15.85 58.78 11.45
C LEU A 9 14.70 58.26 12.34
N ALA A 10 14.10 59.12 13.17
CA ALA A 10 12.97 58.75 14.01
C ALA A 10 11.74 58.33 13.17
N HIS A 11 11.51 58.99 12.04
CA HIS A 11 10.45 58.61 11.10
C HIS A 11 10.72 57.23 10.47
N HIS A 12 11.93 56.98 9.98
CA HIS A 12 12.32 55.69 9.42
C HIS A 12 12.22 54.57 10.47
N LEU A 13 12.71 54.76 11.69
CA LEU A 13 12.59 53.77 12.76
C LEU A 13 11.13 53.47 13.13
N LYS A 14 10.25 54.48 13.08
CA LYS A 14 8.81 54.27 13.30
C LYS A 14 8.19 53.46 12.16
N GLN A 15 8.54 53.74 10.91
CA GLN A 15 8.08 53.00 9.74
C GLN A 15 8.56 51.54 9.78
N GLU A 16 9.85 51.32 10.03
CA GLU A 16 10.44 49.98 10.20
C GLU A 16 9.76 49.20 11.33
N ARG A 17 9.52 49.84 12.48
CA ARG A 17 8.81 49.19 13.59
C ARG A 17 7.38 48.78 13.21
N LEU A 18 6.67 49.62 12.46
CA LEU A 18 5.32 49.29 11.98
C LEU A 18 5.36 48.13 10.98
N TYR A 19 6.31 48.16 10.06
CA TYR A 19 6.52 47.10 9.08
C TYR A 19 6.87 45.76 9.74
N VAL A 20 7.83 45.74 10.66
CA VAL A 20 8.19 44.52 11.42
C VAL A 20 7.01 44.00 12.22
N ASN A 21 6.19 44.87 12.81
CA ASN A 21 4.98 44.45 13.52
C ASN A 21 3.93 43.85 12.58
N SER A 22 3.73 44.42 11.38
CA SER A 22 2.81 43.84 10.39
C SER A 22 3.30 42.48 9.88
N GLU A 23 4.59 42.34 9.60
CA GLU A 23 5.19 41.06 9.18
C GLU A 23 5.06 40.01 10.29
N LYS A 24 5.34 40.39 11.55
CA LYS A 24 5.15 39.48 12.69
C LYS A 24 3.71 39.01 12.83
N GLN A 25 2.73 39.91 12.68
CA GLN A 25 1.32 39.55 12.72
C GLN A 25 0.93 38.65 11.54
N LEU A 26 1.47 38.90 10.35
CA LEU A 26 1.25 38.06 9.18
C LEU A 26 1.79 36.64 9.41
N ILE A 27 3.03 36.51 9.88
CA ILE A 27 3.64 35.20 10.21
C ILE A 27 2.80 34.46 11.27
N GLN A 28 2.34 35.15 12.31
CA GLN A 28 1.48 34.54 13.33
C GLN A 28 0.17 34.00 12.75
N ARG A 29 -0.48 34.74 11.84
CA ARG A 29 -1.69 34.28 11.16
C ARG A 29 -1.41 33.08 10.27
N LEU A 30 -0.36 33.16 9.44
CA LEU A 30 0.05 32.06 8.57
C LEU A 30 0.35 30.79 9.37
N ASN A 31 1.05 30.90 10.50
CA ASN A 31 1.31 29.76 11.38
C ASN A 31 0.01 29.16 11.94
N ALA A 32 -0.95 29.99 12.37
CA ALA A 32 -2.24 29.50 12.84
C ALA A 32 -3.02 28.78 11.72
N ASP A 33 -3.00 29.30 10.50
CA ASP A 33 -3.67 28.71 9.34
C ASP A 33 -3.02 27.37 8.94
N VAL A 34 -1.67 27.29 8.96
CA VAL A 34 -0.94 26.05 8.73
C VAL A 34 -1.30 25.00 9.77
N LEU A 35 -1.30 25.35 11.06
CA LEU A 35 -1.65 24.41 12.14
C LEU A 35 -3.08 23.87 11.99
N LYS A 36 -4.05 24.76 11.73
CA LYS A 36 -5.45 24.38 11.51
C LYS A 36 -5.62 23.48 10.29
N THR A 37 -4.88 23.76 9.22
CA THR A 37 -4.92 22.98 7.99
C THR A 37 -4.28 21.60 8.19
N ALA A 38 -3.14 21.54 8.90
CA ALA A 38 -2.47 20.30 9.25
C ALA A 38 -3.36 19.41 10.13
N GLU A 39 -4.00 19.97 11.15
CA GLU A 39 -4.97 19.26 12.00
C GLU A 39 -6.11 18.65 11.18
N LYS A 40 -6.71 19.43 10.26
CA LYS A 40 -7.75 18.93 9.36
C LYS A 40 -7.22 17.80 8.47
N LEU A 41 -6.01 17.94 7.93
CA LEU A 41 -5.38 16.95 7.08
C LEU A 41 -5.16 15.62 7.84
N TYR A 42 -4.62 15.67 9.07
CA TYR A 42 -4.44 14.47 9.90
C TYR A 42 -5.76 13.77 10.19
N ARG A 43 -6.81 14.51 10.54
CA ARG A 43 -8.15 13.95 10.80
C ARG A 43 -8.72 13.28 9.56
N THR A 44 -8.71 13.96 8.42
CA THR A 44 -9.22 13.42 7.16
C THR A 44 -8.42 12.19 6.72
N ALA A 45 -7.09 12.23 6.82
CA ALA A 45 -6.24 11.10 6.46
C ALA A 45 -6.47 9.89 7.38
N TRP A 46 -6.63 10.12 8.68
CA TRP A 46 -6.94 9.06 9.63
C TRP A 46 -8.29 8.41 9.32
N ILE A 47 -9.36 9.19 9.11
CA ILE A 47 -10.69 8.66 8.72
C ILE A 47 -10.57 7.85 7.43
N ALA A 48 -9.94 8.41 6.39
CA ALA A 48 -9.79 7.76 5.11
C ALA A 48 -9.04 6.42 5.24
N LYS A 49 -8.01 6.35 6.10
CA LYS A 49 -7.27 5.10 6.32
C LYS A 49 -8.08 4.09 7.12
N GLN A 50 -8.88 4.51 8.11
CA GLN A 50 -9.78 3.60 8.82
C GLN A 50 -10.86 3.03 7.88
N GLN A 51 -11.44 3.87 7.02
CA GLN A 51 -12.38 3.42 5.99
C GLN A 51 -11.73 2.43 5.01
N ARG A 52 -10.47 2.70 4.62
CA ARG A 52 -9.69 1.79 3.77
C ARG A 52 -9.46 0.43 4.44
N ILE A 53 -9.09 0.40 5.72
CA ILE A 53 -8.89 -0.84 6.49
C ILE A 53 -10.23 -1.60 6.60
N ASN A 54 -11.34 -0.91 6.84
CA ASN A 54 -12.66 -1.53 6.92
C ASN A 54 -13.09 -2.13 5.57
N LEU A 55 -12.80 -1.45 4.45
CA LEU A 55 -13.04 -1.97 3.11
C LEU A 55 -12.19 -3.21 2.82
N ASP A 56 -10.90 -3.18 3.16
CA ASP A 56 -10.03 -4.34 2.97
C ASP A 56 -10.52 -5.55 3.76
N ARG A 57 -11.04 -5.34 4.99
CA ARG A 57 -11.70 -6.40 5.77
C ARG A 57 -12.91 -6.95 5.02
N LEU A 58 -13.78 -6.12 4.47
CA LEU A 58 -14.94 -6.60 3.71
C LEU A 58 -14.55 -7.43 2.47
N ILE A 59 -13.48 -7.03 1.77
CA ILE A 59 -13.06 -7.66 0.51
C ILE A 59 -12.31 -8.98 0.74
N ILE A 60 -11.44 -9.02 1.74
CA ILE A 60 -10.62 -10.20 2.05
C ILE A 60 -11.46 -11.29 2.74
N THR A 61 -12.62 -10.94 3.30
CA THR A 61 -13.30 -11.82 4.24
C THR A 61 -14.53 -12.53 3.68
N SER A 62 -14.42 -13.86 3.61
CA SER A 62 -15.54 -14.79 3.64
C SER A 62 -15.74 -15.48 5.02
N ALA A 63 -14.93 -15.17 6.06
CA ALA A 63 -14.97 -15.92 7.34
C ALA A 63 -14.85 -15.14 8.68
N GLU A 64 -14.18 -13.99 8.75
CA GLU A 64 -13.82 -13.29 10.01
C GLU A 64 -14.64 -12.03 10.35
N ALA A 65 -15.32 -11.41 9.39
CA ALA A 65 -16.05 -10.16 9.54
C ALA A 65 -17.24 -10.17 8.59
N SER A 66 -18.44 -10.18 9.15
CA SER A 66 -19.68 -10.08 8.40
C SER A 66 -19.83 -8.69 7.76
N PRO A 67 -20.55 -8.57 6.62
CA PRO A 67 -20.91 -7.26 6.07
C PRO A 67 -21.59 -6.35 7.11
N ALA A 68 -22.37 -6.93 8.02
CA ALA A 68 -23.04 -6.20 9.11
C ALA A 68 -22.04 -5.54 10.08
N GLU A 69 -20.99 -6.27 10.49
CA GLU A 69 -19.93 -5.72 11.35
C GLU A 69 -19.16 -4.60 10.64
N CYS A 70 -18.87 -4.76 9.35
CA CYS A 70 -18.21 -3.72 8.56
C CYS A 70 -19.09 -2.45 8.45
N CYS A 71 -20.40 -2.61 8.25
CA CYS A 71 -21.35 -1.49 8.26
C CYS A 71 -21.42 -0.81 9.64
N GLN A 72 -21.41 -1.58 10.73
CA GLN A 72 -21.39 -1.03 12.09
C GLN A 72 -20.11 -0.23 12.34
N HIS A 73 -18.95 -0.76 11.92
CA HIS A 73 -17.69 -0.02 11.98
C HIS A 73 -17.71 1.26 11.16
N ALA A 74 -18.26 1.24 9.94
CA ALA A 74 -18.41 2.44 9.12
C ALA A 74 -19.24 3.51 9.83
N LYS A 75 -20.35 3.12 10.47
CA LYS A 75 -21.18 4.04 11.25
C LYS A 75 -20.43 4.65 12.44
N ILE A 76 -19.66 3.85 13.17
CA ILE A 76 -18.80 4.36 14.26
C ILE A 76 -17.79 5.39 13.74
N LEU A 77 -17.20 5.15 12.56
CA LEU A 77 -16.26 6.07 11.94
C LEU A 77 -16.94 7.39 11.51
N GLU A 78 -18.18 7.33 11.01
CA GLU A 78 -18.98 8.52 10.68
C GLU A 78 -19.33 9.35 11.92
N ASP A 79 -19.63 8.68 13.04
CA ASP A 79 -19.98 9.33 14.31
C ASP A 79 -18.73 9.79 15.12
N THR A 80 -17.52 9.54 14.63
CA THR A 80 -16.28 9.84 15.36
C THR A 80 -16.04 11.34 15.48
N GLN A 81 -15.86 11.81 16.72
CA GLN A 81 -15.51 13.21 17.02
C GLN A 81 -14.10 13.32 17.58
N PHE A 82 -13.32 14.24 17.03
CA PHE A 82 -12.00 14.56 17.54
C PHE A 82 -12.11 15.60 18.65
N VAL A 83 -11.46 15.32 19.78
CA VAL A 83 -11.45 16.17 20.97
C VAL A 83 -10.03 16.60 21.30
N ASP A 84 -9.88 17.77 21.89
CA ASP A 84 -8.56 18.26 22.30
C ASP A 84 -8.03 17.43 23.48
N GLY A 85 -6.79 16.95 23.36
CA GLY A 85 -6.15 16.11 24.37
C GLY A 85 -6.13 16.76 25.76
N TYR A 86 -5.84 18.06 25.84
CA TYR A 86 -5.79 18.78 27.12
C TYR A 86 -7.15 18.86 27.83
N LYS A 87 -8.27 18.80 27.09
CA LYS A 87 -9.62 18.79 27.70
C LYS A 87 -9.93 17.46 28.38
N GLN A 88 -9.37 16.36 27.87
CA GLN A 88 -9.62 15.01 28.38
C GLN A 88 -8.56 14.54 29.36
N LEU A 89 -7.28 14.84 29.08
CA LEU A 89 -6.13 14.36 29.83
C LEU A 89 -5.58 15.41 30.82
N GLY A 90 -6.03 16.67 30.74
CA GLY A 90 -5.54 17.74 31.61
C GLY A 90 -4.02 17.90 31.51
N PHE A 91 -3.35 17.96 32.67
CA PHE A 91 -1.89 18.09 32.76
C PHE A 91 -1.12 16.88 32.22
N GLN A 92 -1.77 15.71 32.09
CA GLN A 92 -1.12 14.49 31.59
C GLN A 92 -0.92 14.53 30.07
N GLU A 93 -1.64 15.39 29.36
CA GLU A 93 -1.50 15.55 27.90
C GLU A 93 -0.04 15.75 27.50
N THR A 94 0.68 16.61 28.23
CA THR A 94 2.07 16.93 27.93
C THR A 94 2.99 15.72 28.17
N ALA A 95 2.73 14.94 29.22
CA ALA A 95 3.50 13.73 29.52
C ALA A 95 3.28 12.64 28.46
N TYR A 96 2.03 12.43 28.03
CA TYR A 96 1.72 11.52 26.92
C TYR A 96 2.30 12.00 25.59
N GLY A 97 2.24 13.31 25.32
CA GLY A 97 2.83 13.92 24.13
C GLY A 97 4.35 13.70 24.07
N GLU A 98 5.06 13.94 25.18
CA GLU A 98 6.50 13.68 25.26
C GLU A 98 6.81 12.18 25.09
N PHE A 99 6.06 11.31 25.77
CA PHE A 99 6.22 9.86 25.63
C PHE A 99 6.05 9.40 24.18
N LEU A 100 4.97 9.82 23.50
CA LEU A 100 4.70 9.47 22.11
C LEU A 100 5.76 10.05 21.16
N SER A 101 6.23 11.27 21.41
CA SER A 101 7.34 11.88 20.65
C SER A 101 8.62 11.06 20.78
N ARG A 102 9.02 10.69 22.01
CA ARG A 102 10.20 9.84 22.24
C ARG A 102 10.07 8.46 21.62
N LEU A 103 8.86 7.91 21.63
CA LEU A 103 8.56 6.61 21.03
C LEU A 103 8.67 6.68 19.50
N ARG A 104 8.09 7.70 18.87
CA ARG A 104 8.19 7.99 17.42
C ARG A 104 9.65 8.18 16.98
N GLU A 105 10.45 8.89 17.77
CA GLU A 105 11.87 9.15 17.53
C GLU A 105 12.77 7.92 17.75
N ASN A 106 12.25 6.81 18.28
CA ASN A 106 13.00 5.57 18.51
C ASN A 106 12.48 4.40 17.66
N PRO A 107 12.81 4.37 16.35
CA PRO A 107 12.37 3.30 15.44
C PRO A 107 12.77 1.88 15.87
N ARG A 108 13.91 1.76 16.55
CA ARG A 108 14.41 0.47 17.05
C ARG A 108 13.48 -0.10 18.13
N LEU A 109 13.08 0.75 19.08
CA LEU A 109 12.15 0.36 20.13
C LEU A 109 10.82 -0.07 19.53
N ILE A 110 10.25 0.72 18.61
CA ILE A 110 9.01 0.37 17.92
C ILE A 110 9.12 -0.99 17.21
N ALA A 111 10.17 -1.21 16.41
CA ALA A 111 10.36 -2.48 15.73
C ALA A 111 10.44 -3.66 16.71
N SER A 112 11.20 -3.52 17.80
CA SER A 112 11.31 -4.56 18.82
C SER A 112 9.97 -4.84 19.53
N SER A 113 9.19 -3.78 19.82
CA SER A 113 7.89 -3.90 20.45
C SER A 113 6.86 -4.57 19.54
N LEU A 114 6.89 -4.30 18.23
CA LEU A 114 6.01 -4.95 17.26
C LEU A 114 6.31 -6.46 17.17
N VAL A 115 7.59 -6.84 17.07
CA VAL A 115 8.00 -8.25 17.02
C VAL A 115 7.67 -8.98 18.33
N ALA A 116 7.86 -8.32 19.48
CA ALA A 116 7.47 -8.89 20.78
C ALA A 116 5.94 -9.05 20.88
N GLY A 117 5.18 -8.04 20.42
CA GLY A 117 3.72 -8.06 20.37
C GLY A 117 3.18 -9.21 19.51
N GLU A 118 3.78 -9.44 18.34
CA GLU A 118 3.42 -10.54 17.44
C GLU A 118 3.54 -11.91 18.11
N LYS A 119 4.59 -12.10 18.92
CA LYS A 119 4.82 -13.34 19.67
C LYS A 119 3.86 -13.51 20.85
N LEU A 120 3.38 -12.41 21.45
CA LEU A 120 2.51 -12.43 22.62
C LEU A 120 1.02 -12.59 22.26
N ASN A 121 0.56 -11.92 21.21
CA ASN A 121 -0.85 -11.95 20.80
C ASN A 121 -1.00 -11.70 19.30
N GLN A 122 -1.04 -12.79 18.54
CA GLN A 122 -1.14 -12.75 17.09
C GLN A 122 -2.47 -12.17 16.59
N GLU A 123 -3.58 -12.37 17.32
CA GLU A 123 -4.91 -11.88 16.94
C GLU A 123 -4.97 -10.35 16.90
N ASN A 124 -4.38 -9.69 17.91
CA ASN A 124 -4.41 -8.21 18.02
C ASN A 124 -3.26 -7.52 17.27
N THR A 125 -2.29 -8.27 16.75
CA THR A 125 -1.07 -7.71 16.16
C THR A 125 -1.36 -6.77 15.00
N GLN A 126 -2.29 -7.14 14.11
CA GLN A 126 -2.66 -6.28 12.99
C GLN A 126 -3.23 -4.93 13.47
N GLY A 127 -4.10 -4.95 14.49
CA GLY A 127 -4.68 -3.75 15.09
C GLY A 127 -3.60 -2.81 15.62
N VAL A 128 -2.62 -3.35 16.36
CA VAL A 128 -1.50 -2.58 16.90
C VAL A 128 -0.65 -1.96 15.79
N ILE A 129 -0.33 -2.73 14.74
CA ILE A 129 0.44 -2.21 13.59
C ILE A 129 -0.32 -1.07 12.90
N TYR A 130 -1.64 -1.22 12.69
CA TYR A 130 -2.47 -0.16 12.12
C TYR A 130 -2.51 1.08 13.03
N THR A 131 -2.60 0.93 14.35
CA THR A 131 -2.56 2.07 15.26
C THR A 131 -1.20 2.76 15.24
N VAL A 132 -0.09 2.00 15.20
CA VAL A 132 1.26 2.58 15.08
C VAL A 132 1.39 3.36 13.77
N PHE A 133 0.96 2.81 12.65
CA PHE A 133 1.04 3.49 11.35
C PHE A 133 0.13 4.74 11.27
N THR A 134 -1.14 4.59 11.65
CA THR A 134 -2.15 5.65 11.45
C THR A 134 -2.09 6.74 12.51
N SER A 135 -1.76 6.41 13.76
CA SER A 135 -1.77 7.35 14.89
C SER A 135 -0.38 7.86 15.26
N LEU A 136 0.64 6.99 15.39
CA LEU A 136 1.99 7.43 15.80
C LEU A 136 2.76 8.08 14.66
N TYR A 137 2.70 7.50 13.46
CA TYR A 137 3.37 8.02 12.26
C TYR A 137 2.42 8.80 11.35
N GLY A 138 1.18 9.07 11.78
CA GLY A 138 0.26 9.97 11.09
C GLY A 138 -0.01 9.62 9.62
N ASN A 139 0.02 8.33 9.24
CA ASN A 139 -0.06 7.86 7.85
C ASN A 139 1.09 8.31 6.94
N CYS A 140 2.22 8.74 7.50
CA CYS A 140 3.38 9.28 6.77
C CYS A 140 3.04 10.48 5.88
N ILE A 141 2.13 11.35 6.35
CA ILE A 141 1.82 12.61 5.66
C ILE A 141 3.04 13.54 5.66
N MET A 142 3.81 13.54 6.75
CA MET A 142 5.05 14.32 6.87
C MET A 142 6.26 13.47 6.50
N GLN A 143 7.24 14.11 5.87
CA GLN A 143 8.49 13.47 5.44
C GLN A 143 9.32 12.92 6.61
N GLU A 144 9.25 13.56 7.77
CA GLU A 144 9.90 13.07 9.00
C GLU A 144 9.35 11.71 9.42
N ASP A 145 8.03 11.53 9.36
CA ASP A 145 7.36 10.28 9.71
C ASP A 145 7.69 9.18 8.72
N GLU A 146 7.75 9.52 7.42
CA GLU A 146 8.25 8.61 6.39
C GLU A 146 9.66 8.10 6.72
N SER A 147 10.54 9.01 7.15
CA SER A 147 11.94 8.71 7.48
C SER A 147 12.05 7.81 8.72
N TYR A 148 11.30 8.10 9.79
CA TYR A 148 11.28 7.25 10.98
C TYR A 148 10.69 5.87 10.68
N LEU A 149 9.59 5.80 9.92
CA LEU A 149 8.95 4.53 9.58
C LEU A 149 9.82 3.66 8.68
N LEU A 150 10.57 4.26 7.74
CA LEU A 150 11.59 3.55 6.97
C LEU A 150 12.66 2.91 7.88
N GLN A 151 13.07 3.58 8.95
CA GLN A 151 13.97 2.99 9.94
C GLN A 151 13.30 1.87 10.73
N VAL A 152 12.01 1.97 11.06
CA VAL A 152 11.26 0.88 11.69
C VAL A 152 11.29 -0.35 10.78
N LEU A 153 10.94 -0.19 9.50
CA LEU A 153 11.00 -1.28 8.52
C LEU A 153 12.41 -1.88 8.43
N ARG A 154 13.45 -1.05 8.47
CA ARG A 154 14.84 -1.52 8.48
C ARG A 154 15.15 -2.39 9.70
N TYR A 155 14.73 -1.99 10.89
CA TYR A 155 14.91 -2.79 12.10
C TYR A 155 14.02 -4.05 12.12
N LEU A 156 12.83 -4.01 11.52
CA LEU A 156 11.99 -5.21 11.37
C LEU A 156 12.67 -6.27 10.47
N ILE A 157 13.41 -5.87 9.43
CA ILE A 157 14.25 -6.81 8.68
C ILE A 157 15.25 -7.51 9.60
N GLU A 158 15.89 -6.76 10.50
CA GLU A 158 16.88 -7.32 11.44
C GLU A 158 16.25 -8.19 12.54
N PHE A 159 15.11 -7.80 13.10
CA PHE A 159 14.51 -8.47 14.27
C PHE A 159 13.51 -9.58 13.91
N GLU A 160 12.91 -9.51 12.73
CA GLU A 160 11.87 -10.44 12.29
C GLU A 160 12.36 -11.33 11.16
N LEU A 161 12.79 -10.73 10.04
CA LEU A 161 13.14 -11.50 8.84
C LEU A 161 14.45 -12.27 9.01
N LYS A 162 15.51 -11.62 9.52
CA LYS A 162 16.81 -12.26 9.72
C LYS A 162 16.74 -13.44 10.70
N GLU A 163 15.96 -13.27 11.77
CA GLU A 163 15.79 -14.26 12.83
C GLU A 163 14.84 -15.40 12.43
N SER A 164 14.02 -15.22 11.39
CA SER A 164 13.07 -16.24 10.91
C SER A 164 13.76 -17.41 10.22
N ASP A 165 13.35 -18.63 10.55
CA ASP A 165 13.85 -19.85 9.89
C ASP A 165 13.47 -19.96 8.41
N ASN A 166 12.36 -19.34 8.02
CA ASN A 166 11.93 -19.29 6.63
C ASN A 166 11.34 -17.90 6.32
N PRO A 167 12.21 -16.89 6.06
CA PRO A 167 11.79 -15.52 5.80
C PRO A 167 10.94 -15.42 4.53
N ARG A 168 11.24 -16.22 3.51
CA ARG A 168 10.48 -16.26 2.25
C ARG A 168 9.02 -16.64 2.48
N ARG A 169 8.77 -17.71 3.26
CA ARG A 169 7.40 -18.13 3.61
C ARG A 169 6.67 -17.04 4.41
N LEU A 170 7.38 -16.36 5.30
CA LEU A 170 6.81 -15.27 6.11
C LEU A 170 6.34 -14.10 5.23
N LEU A 171 7.19 -13.67 4.30
CA LEU A 171 6.89 -12.61 3.33
C LEU A 171 5.70 -12.98 2.43
N ARG A 172 5.63 -14.22 1.95
CA ARG A 172 4.53 -14.71 1.11
C ARG A 172 3.18 -14.74 1.83
N ARG A 173 3.18 -15.07 3.13
CA ARG A 173 1.96 -15.01 3.94
C ARG A 173 1.48 -13.57 4.12
N GLY A 174 2.41 -12.62 4.22
CA GLY A 174 2.09 -11.20 4.33
C GLY A 174 1.50 -10.78 5.68
N THR A 175 1.53 -11.65 6.68
CA THR A 175 0.89 -11.44 7.99
C THR A 175 1.83 -10.96 9.09
N CYS A 176 3.14 -10.91 8.84
CA CYS A 176 4.11 -10.45 9.84
C CYS A 176 4.17 -8.92 9.90
N ALA A 177 4.75 -8.38 11.00
CA ALA A 177 4.82 -6.95 11.22
C ALA A 177 5.49 -6.20 10.07
N PHE A 178 6.60 -6.73 9.53
CA PHE A 178 7.27 -6.13 8.38
C PHE A 178 6.36 -6.04 7.15
N SER A 179 5.72 -7.14 6.75
CA SER A 179 4.89 -7.19 5.54
C SER A 179 3.68 -6.27 5.62
N ILE A 180 2.98 -6.26 6.77
CA ILE A 180 1.82 -5.38 6.99
C ILE A 180 2.25 -3.92 6.93
N LEU A 181 3.33 -3.57 7.63
CA LEU A 181 3.81 -2.19 7.68
C LEU A 181 4.38 -1.73 6.33
N PHE A 182 5.05 -2.61 5.59
CA PHE A 182 5.53 -2.33 4.24
C PHE A 182 4.36 -2.07 3.28
N LYS A 183 3.29 -2.88 3.35
CA LYS A 183 2.07 -2.68 2.55
C LYS A 183 1.47 -1.30 2.86
N LEU A 184 1.25 -1.00 4.14
CA LEU A 184 0.73 0.29 4.60
C LEU A 184 1.56 1.48 4.11
N PHE A 185 2.88 1.36 4.23
CA PHE A 185 3.84 2.35 3.78
C PHE A 185 3.77 2.57 2.27
N SER A 186 3.86 1.49 1.48
CA SER A 186 3.84 1.55 0.01
C SER A 186 2.53 2.11 -0.55
N GLU A 187 1.38 1.80 0.07
CA GLU A 187 0.08 2.38 -0.29
C GLU A 187 -0.02 3.88 0.02
N GLY A 188 0.64 4.33 1.09
CA GLY A 188 0.64 5.73 1.52
C GLY A 188 1.50 6.63 0.64
N LEU A 189 2.53 6.07 -0.02
CA LEU A 189 3.48 6.83 -0.83
C LEU A 189 2.86 7.33 -2.15
N PHE A 190 2.88 8.65 -2.36
CA PHE A 190 2.44 9.24 -3.61
C PHE A 190 3.30 8.79 -4.81
N SER A 191 4.62 8.71 -4.63
CA SER A 191 5.54 8.22 -5.67
C SER A 191 5.25 6.77 -6.06
N ALA A 192 4.78 5.94 -5.13
CA ALA A 192 4.37 4.57 -5.40
C ALA A 192 3.10 4.51 -6.24
N LYS A 193 2.11 5.37 -5.97
CA LYS A 193 0.93 5.52 -6.82
C LYS A 193 1.29 5.93 -8.24
N LEU A 194 2.15 6.95 -8.41
CA LEU A 194 2.61 7.38 -9.74
C LEU A 194 3.29 6.25 -10.51
N PHE A 195 4.17 5.49 -9.85
CA PHE A 195 4.83 4.33 -10.46
C PHE A 195 3.82 3.26 -10.89
N LEU A 196 2.87 2.90 -10.01
CA LEU A 196 1.84 1.92 -10.33
C LEU A 196 0.96 2.39 -11.48
N THR A 197 0.51 3.64 -11.50
CA THR A 197 -0.29 4.20 -12.61
C THR A 197 0.48 4.17 -13.91
N ALA A 198 1.74 4.65 -13.94
CA ALA A 198 2.57 4.64 -15.15
C ALA A 198 2.81 3.22 -15.70
N THR A 199 2.81 2.22 -14.82
CA THR A 199 3.16 0.83 -15.16
C THR A 199 1.94 -0.04 -15.48
N LEU A 200 0.83 0.16 -14.77
CA LEU A 200 -0.30 -0.76 -14.78
C LEU A 200 -1.52 -0.20 -15.50
N HIS A 201 -1.67 1.13 -15.60
CA HIS A 201 -2.86 1.72 -16.22
C HIS A 201 -3.08 1.21 -17.65
N GLU A 202 -2.06 1.36 -18.51
CA GLU A 202 -2.15 0.97 -19.92
C GLU A 202 -2.43 -0.53 -20.14
N PRO A 203 -1.65 -1.47 -19.54
CA PRO A 203 -1.92 -2.90 -19.74
C PRO A 203 -3.26 -3.36 -19.13
N ILE A 204 -3.74 -2.72 -18.06
CA ILE A 204 -5.07 -3.02 -17.53
C ILE A 204 -6.15 -2.47 -18.46
N MET A 205 -6.04 -1.23 -18.93
CA MET A 205 -7.03 -0.65 -19.85
C MET A 205 -7.17 -1.47 -21.13
N GLN A 206 -6.07 -2.00 -21.66
CA GLN A 206 -6.12 -2.88 -22.84
C GLN A 206 -6.85 -4.20 -22.54
N LEU A 207 -6.64 -4.80 -21.37
CA LEU A 207 -7.39 -5.96 -20.92
C LEU A 207 -8.89 -5.65 -20.77
N LEU A 208 -9.25 -4.44 -20.29
CA LEU A 208 -10.64 -4.01 -20.16
C LEU A 208 -11.32 -3.71 -21.51
N VAL A 209 -10.56 -3.34 -22.53
CA VAL A 209 -11.08 -3.15 -23.90
C VAL A 209 -11.28 -4.50 -24.60
N GLU A 210 -10.44 -5.49 -24.27
CA GLU A 210 -10.50 -6.86 -24.78
C GLU A 210 -11.39 -7.78 -23.89
N ASP A 211 -12.52 -7.27 -23.35
CA ASP A 211 -13.31 -7.94 -22.29
C ASP A 211 -14.19 -9.13 -22.73
N GLU A 212 -14.19 -9.43 -24.03
CA GLU A 212 -15.07 -10.44 -24.63
C GLU A 212 -14.73 -11.87 -24.16
N ASP A 213 -13.47 -12.13 -23.81
CA ASP A 213 -12.97 -13.47 -23.51
C ASP A 213 -12.65 -13.65 -22.02
N HIS A 214 -13.29 -14.65 -21.40
CA HIS A 214 -12.91 -15.12 -20.07
C HIS A 214 -11.85 -16.21 -20.19
N LEU A 215 -10.64 -15.87 -19.76
CA LEU A 215 -9.41 -16.62 -20.00
C LEU A 215 -9.21 -17.76 -18.98
N GLU A 216 -10.16 -18.70 -18.97
CA GLU A 216 -10.08 -19.92 -18.15
C GLU A 216 -9.14 -20.94 -18.81
N THR A 217 -8.25 -21.52 -18.01
CA THR A 217 -7.22 -22.48 -18.45
C THR A 217 -7.48 -23.88 -17.90
N ASP A 218 -8.39 -24.05 -16.94
CA ASP A 218 -8.85 -25.36 -16.50
C ASP A 218 -9.91 -25.92 -17.47
N PRO A 219 -9.67 -27.07 -18.13
CA PRO A 219 -10.60 -27.64 -19.10
C PRO A 219 -12.00 -27.91 -18.53
N ASN A 220 -12.10 -28.35 -17.28
CA ASN A 220 -13.39 -28.68 -16.68
C ASN A 220 -14.17 -27.40 -16.35
N LYS A 221 -13.52 -26.42 -15.71
CA LYS A 221 -14.14 -25.13 -15.40
C LYS A 221 -14.53 -24.36 -16.64
N LEU A 222 -13.74 -24.45 -17.71
CA LEU A 222 -14.06 -23.82 -18.98
C LEU A 222 -15.39 -24.36 -19.53
N ILE A 223 -15.59 -25.68 -19.51
CA ILE A 223 -16.82 -26.34 -19.99
C ILE A 223 -18.03 -25.90 -19.15
N ASP A 224 -17.88 -25.84 -17.82
CA ASP A 224 -18.96 -25.52 -16.88
C ASP A 224 -19.58 -24.12 -17.11
N ARG A 225 -18.86 -23.23 -17.79
CA ARG A 225 -19.34 -21.88 -18.15
C ARG A 225 -20.34 -21.87 -19.29
N PHE A 226 -20.42 -22.93 -20.08
CA PHE A 226 -21.31 -23.03 -21.21
C PHE A 226 -22.51 -23.92 -20.87
N SER A 227 -23.70 -23.52 -21.28
CA SER A 227 -24.88 -24.39 -21.21
C SER A 227 -24.68 -25.65 -22.07
N PRO A 228 -25.37 -26.77 -21.77
CA PRO A 228 -25.23 -28.00 -22.56
C PRO A 228 -25.42 -27.79 -24.08
N LEU A 229 -26.37 -26.92 -24.46
CA LEU A 229 -26.62 -26.53 -25.86
C LEU A 229 -25.45 -25.76 -26.50
N GLN A 230 -24.76 -24.91 -25.74
CA GLN A 230 -23.57 -24.20 -26.21
C GLN A 230 -22.37 -25.14 -26.27
N GLN A 231 -22.25 -26.06 -25.31
CA GLN A 231 -21.19 -27.08 -25.31
C GLN A 231 -21.25 -27.92 -26.58
N GLU A 232 -22.44 -28.41 -26.96
CA GLU A 232 -22.63 -29.18 -28.18
C GLU A 232 -22.32 -28.39 -29.45
N LYS A 233 -22.68 -27.10 -29.50
CA LYS A 233 -22.39 -26.23 -30.65
C LYS A 233 -20.90 -25.92 -30.79
N LEU A 234 -20.24 -25.57 -29.68
CA LEU A 234 -18.84 -25.13 -29.68
C LEU A 234 -17.91 -26.32 -29.79
N PHE A 235 -18.09 -27.34 -28.94
CA PHE A 235 -17.16 -28.45 -28.75
C PHE A 235 -17.64 -29.75 -29.42
N GLY A 236 -18.94 -29.94 -29.66
CA GLY A 236 -19.50 -31.15 -30.26
C GLY A 236 -20.08 -32.12 -29.23
N GLU A 237 -20.26 -33.40 -29.60
CA GLU A 237 -20.85 -34.39 -28.71
C GLU A 237 -19.97 -34.66 -27.48
N LYS A 238 -20.58 -34.57 -26.29
CA LYS A 238 -19.88 -34.70 -25.01
C LYS A 238 -19.23 -36.08 -24.87
N GLY A 239 -17.94 -36.10 -24.57
CA GLY A 239 -17.15 -37.34 -24.44
C GLY A 239 -16.50 -37.83 -25.74
N SER A 240 -16.80 -37.21 -26.89
CA SER A 240 -16.10 -37.50 -28.14
C SER A 240 -14.63 -37.02 -28.11
N GLU A 241 -13.79 -37.60 -28.96
CA GLU A 241 -12.40 -37.14 -29.14
C GLU A 241 -12.35 -35.71 -29.69
N ARG A 242 -13.25 -35.36 -30.61
CA ARG A 242 -13.40 -34.01 -31.16
C ARG A 242 -13.75 -32.97 -30.10
N PHE A 243 -14.60 -33.33 -29.14
CA PHE A 243 -14.93 -32.48 -28.00
C PHE A 243 -13.70 -32.18 -27.16
N ARG A 244 -12.92 -33.20 -26.81
CA ARG A 244 -11.67 -33.02 -26.04
C ARG A 244 -10.64 -32.17 -26.79
N GLN A 245 -10.48 -32.38 -28.09
CA GLN A 245 -9.57 -31.58 -28.93
C GLN A 245 -9.98 -30.11 -28.96
N LYS A 246 -11.25 -29.80 -29.22
CA LYS A 246 -11.72 -28.40 -29.26
C LYS A 246 -11.65 -27.68 -27.92
N VAL A 247 -11.91 -28.39 -26.82
CA VAL A 247 -11.73 -27.83 -25.47
C VAL A 247 -10.25 -27.50 -25.25
N GLN A 248 -9.35 -28.42 -25.63
CA GLN A 248 -7.91 -28.18 -25.52
C GLN A 248 -7.45 -27.01 -26.40
N GLU A 249 -7.89 -26.92 -27.65
CA GLU A 249 -7.58 -25.79 -28.55
C GLU A 249 -8.00 -24.44 -27.94
N MET A 250 -9.16 -24.39 -27.27
CA MET A 250 -9.61 -23.18 -26.58
C MET A 250 -8.78 -22.86 -25.34
N VAL A 251 -8.40 -23.87 -24.55
CA VAL A 251 -7.48 -23.72 -23.41
C VAL A 251 -6.12 -23.19 -23.89
N ASP A 252 -5.54 -23.80 -24.92
CA ASP A 252 -4.24 -23.38 -25.48
C ASP A 252 -4.30 -21.94 -26.01
N SER A 253 -5.42 -21.56 -26.65
CA SER A 253 -5.67 -20.18 -27.10
C SER A 253 -5.76 -19.20 -25.93
N ASN A 254 -6.46 -19.57 -24.85
CA ASN A 254 -6.55 -18.76 -23.64
C ASN A 254 -5.19 -18.61 -22.94
N GLU A 255 -4.41 -19.69 -22.85
CA GLU A 255 -3.05 -19.66 -22.31
C GLU A 255 -2.15 -18.73 -23.13
N ALA A 256 -2.20 -18.81 -24.46
CA ALA A 256 -1.42 -17.95 -25.34
C ALA A 256 -1.77 -16.46 -25.14
N LYS A 257 -3.07 -16.13 -25.02
CA LYS A 257 -3.55 -14.77 -24.71
C LYS A 257 -3.05 -14.29 -23.33
N LEU A 258 -3.16 -15.14 -22.31
CA LEU A 258 -2.68 -14.81 -20.97
C LEU A 258 -1.17 -14.57 -20.93
N VAL A 259 -0.37 -15.40 -21.61
CA VAL A 259 1.08 -15.22 -21.71
C VAL A 259 1.41 -13.90 -22.41
N ALA A 260 0.70 -13.55 -23.49
CA ALA A 260 0.87 -12.28 -24.17
C ALA A 260 0.55 -11.08 -23.24
N LEU A 261 -0.54 -11.15 -22.48
CA LEU A 261 -0.91 -10.14 -21.49
C LEU A 261 0.15 -10.02 -20.39
N VAL A 262 0.57 -11.14 -19.77
CA VAL A 262 1.60 -11.16 -18.72
C VAL A 262 2.91 -10.55 -19.21
N ASN A 263 3.34 -10.90 -20.43
CA ASN A 263 4.54 -10.31 -21.03
C ASN A 263 4.40 -8.80 -21.24
N LYS A 264 3.20 -8.32 -21.54
CA LYS A 264 2.89 -6.89 -21.63
C LYS A 264 3.04 -6.22 -20.26
N PHE A 265 2.40 -6.74 -19.21
CA PHE A 265 2.55 -6.23 -17.84
C PHE A 265 4.02 -6.19 -17.39
N ILE A 266 4.78 -7.27 -17.63
CA ILE A 266 6.22 -7.33 -17.33
C ILE A 266 7.00 -6.32 -18.17
N GLY A 267 6.63 -6.14 -19.44
CA GLY A 267 7.21 -5.15 -20.35
C GLY A 267 7.06 -3.73 -19.81
N TYR A 268 5.86 -3.34 -19.39
CA TYR A 268 5.62 -2.02 -18.79
C TYR A 268 6.35 -1.84 -17.45
N LEU A 269 6.44 -2.87 -16.62
CA LEU A 269 7.24 -2.84 -15.38
C LEU A 269 8.73 -2.54 -15.67
N LYS A 270 9.30 -3.22 -16.66
CA LYS A 270 10.69 -3.01 -17.09
C LYS A 270 10.90 -1.61 -17.66
N GLN A 271 9.98 -1.13 -18.50
CA GLN A 271 10.06 0.19 -19.12
C GLN A 271 9.99 1.32 -18.09
N ASN A 272 9.16 1.17 -17.04
CA ASN A 272 8.95 2.20 -16.03
C ASN A 272 9.87 2.11 -14.81
N THR A 273 10.90 1.25 -14.83
CA THR A 273 11.81 1.07 -13.69
C THR A 273 12.53 2.38 -13.28
N TYR A 274 12.68 3.35 -14.19
CA TYR A 274 13.30 4.64 -13.92
C TYR A 274 12.55 5.48 -12.86
N CYS A 275 11.23 5.36 -12.77
CA CYS A 275 10.41 6.10 -11.81
C CYS A 275 10.08 5.28 -10.55
N PHE A 276 10.75 4.13 -10.35
CA PHE A 276 10.53 3.31 -9.15
C PHE A 276 10.79 4.12 -7.86
N PRO A 277 9.91 4.04 -6.85
CA PRO A 277 9.99 4.89 -5.66
C PRO A 277 11.31 4.74 -4.90
N HIS A 278 11.94 5.86 -4.54
CA HIS A 278 13.25 5.84 -3.87
C HIS A 278 13.21 5.13 -2.51
N SER A 279 12.20 5.44 -1.70
CA SER A 279 12.01 4.85 -0.37
C SER A 279 11.81 3.33 -0.44
N LEU A 280 11.04 2.84 -1.42
CA LEU A 280 10.87 1.40 -1.66
C LEU A 280 12.17 0.74 -2.17
N ARG A 281 12.89 1.40 -3.10
CA ARG A 281 14.20 0.92 -3.56
C ARG A 281 15.18 0.78 -2.41
N TRP A 282 15.22 1.79 -1.53
CA TRP A 282 16.12 1.82 -0.39
C TRP A 282 15.82 0.68 0.57
N ILE A 283 14.56 0.47 0.97
CA ILE A 283 14.22 -0.59 1.93
C ILE A 283 14.42 -2.00 1.36
N VAL A 284 14.11 -2.22 0.07
CA VAL A 284 14.42 -3.49 -0.61
C VAL A 284 15.93 -3.71 -0.67
N SER A 285 16.72 -2.65 -0.88
CA SER A 285 18.19 -2.75 -0.82
C SER A 285 18.69 -3.08 0.59
N GLN A 286 18.09 -2.52 1.64
CA GLN A 286 18.42 -2.92 3.03
C GLN A 286 18.08 -4.38 3.27
N MET A 287 16.92 -4.85 2.80
CA MET A 287 16.53 -6.26 2.94
C MET A 287 17.53 -7.17 2.25
N TYR A 288 17.88 -6.86 0.99
CA TYR A 288 18.89 -7.61 0.25
C TYR A 288 20.23 -7.67 1.00
N LYS A 289 20.74 -6.52 1.47
CA LYS A 289 22.03 -6.45 2.17
C LYS A 289 22.01 -7.24 3.48
N THR A 290 20.99 -7.06 4.31
CA THR A 290 20.89 -7.71 5.63
C THR A 290 20.74 -9.22 5.49
N LEU A 291 19.88 -9.69 4.59
CA LEU A 291 19.64 -11.13 4.40
C LEU A 291 20.78 -11.81 3.64
N SER A 292 21.52 -11.11 2.77
CA SER A 292 22.71 -11.69 2.12
C SER A 292 23.86 -11.95 3.09
N CYS A 293 23.85 -11.36 4.28
CA CYS A 293 24.83 -11.62 5.35
C CYS A 293 24.44 -12.80 6.24
N VAL A 294 23.35 -13.52 5.91
CA VAL A 294 22.88 -14.67 6.69
C VAL A 294 23.42 -15.94 6.04
N ASP A 295 24.32 -16.65 6.73
CA ASP A 295 25.05 -17.80 6.17
C ASP A 295 24.15 -18.94 5.64
N ARG A 296 22.92 -19.06 6.18
CA ARG A 296 21.93 -20.08 5.75
C ARG A 296 21.14 -19.71 4.50
N LEU A 297 21.31 -18.51 3.94
CA LEU A 297 20.54 -18.04 2.78
C LEU A 297 21.43 -17.87 1.56
N GLU A 298 21.03 -18.47 0.45
CA GLU A 298 21.74 -18.25 -0.81
C GLU A 298 21.35 -16.91 -1.44
N VAL A 299 22.29 -16.30 -2.17
CA VAL A 299 22.04 -15.02 -2.85
C VAL A 299 20.85 -15.08 -3.81
N GLY A 300 20.64 -16.24 -4.47
CA GLY A 300 19.48 -16.47 -5.33
C GLY A 300 18.16 -16.43 -4.56
N GLU A 301 18.13 -17.06 -3.38
CA GLU A 301 16.96 -17.04 -2.49
C GLU A 301 16.65 -15.63 -2.00
N VAL A 302 17.67 -14.86 -1.60
CA VAL A 302 17.48 -13.48 -1.14
C VAL A 302 16.91 -12.59 -2.25
N ARG A 303 17.35 -12.76 -3.51
CA ARG A 303 16.75 -12.07 -4.67
C ARG A 303 15.29 -12.46 -4.84
N ALA A 304 14.98 -13.76 -4.75
CA ALA A 304 13.60 -14.23 -4.84
C ALA A 304 12.73 -13.66 -3.71
N MET A 305 13.24 -13.53 -2.49
CA MET A 305 12.53 -12.87 -1.37
C MET A 305 12.24 -11.39 -1.65
N CYS A 306 13.19 -10.65 -2.24
CA CYS A 306 12.96 -9.26 -2.66
C CYS A 306 11.85 -9.16 -3.70
N THR A 307 11.81 -10.08 -4.67
CA THR A 307 10.77 -10.08 -5.68
C THR A 307 9.43 -10.53 -5.10
N ASP A 308 9.41 -11.55 -4.24
CA ASP A 308 8.21 -12.01 -3.54
C ASP A 308 7.59 -10.87 -2.73
N LEU A 309 8.39 -10.06 -2.02
CA LEU A 309 7.91 -8.89 -1.28
C LEU A 309 7.23 -7.87 -2.22
N LEU A 310 7.90 -7.50 -3.30
CA LEU A 310 7.38 -6.49 -4.24
C LEU A 310 6.13 -6.99 -4.95
N LEU A 311 6.09 -8.26 -5.36
CA LEU A 311 4.90 -8.83 -5.97
C LEU A 311 3.76 -8.93 -4.94
N ALA A 312 4.00 -9.50 -3.76
CA ALA A 312 2.95 -9.80 -2.79
C ALA A 312 2.34 -8.55 -2.16
N CYS A 313 3.19 -7.59 -1.81
CA CYS A 313 2.78 -6.45 -0.99
C CYS A 313 2.57 -5.17 -1.80
N PHE A 314 2.94 -5.14 -3.08
CA PHE A 314 2.90 -3.90 -3.88
C PHE A 314 2.28 -4.07 -5.27
N ILE A 315 2.85 -4.92 -6.14
CA ILE A 315 2.42 -5.02 -7.55
C ILE A 315 1.14 -5.85 -7.72
N CYS A 316 1.12 -7.09 -7.25
CA CYS A 316 0.00 -8.01 -7.48
C CYS A 316 -1.33 -7.52 -6.85
N PRO A 317 -1.35 -6.96 -5.63
CA PRO A 317 -2.57 -6.34 -5.09
C PRO A 317 -3.14 -5.25 -5.99
N ALA A 318 -2.27 -4.45 -6.60
CA ALA A 318 -2.65 -3.36 -7.50
C ALA A 318 -3.10 -3.85 -8.89
N VAL A 319 -2.60 -4.99 -9.36
CA VAL A 319 -3.09 -5.65 -10.59
C VAL A 319 -4.51 -6.17 -10.41
N VAL A 320 -4.83 -6.80 -9.27
CA VAL A 320 -6.16 -7.40 -9.05
C VAL A 320 -7.21 -6.36 -8.68
N ASN A 321 -6.84 -5.29 -7.98
CA ASN A 321 -7.76 -4.25 -7.52
C ASN A 321 -7.30 -2.84 -7.89
N PRO A 322 -7.10 -2.52 -9.17
CA PRO A 322 -6.49 -1.26 -9.60
C PRO A 322 -7.28 -0.01 -9.18
N GLU A 323 -8.61 -0.11 -9.09
CA GLU A 323 -9.48 0.97 -8.64
C GLU A 323 -9.16 1.42 -7.21
N GLN A 324 -8.74 0.48 -6.36
CA GLN A 324 -8.40 0.74 -4.97
C GLN A 324 -7.06 1.46 -4.79
N TYR A 325 -6.16 1.27 -5.76
CA TYR A 325 -4.86 1.93 -5.80
C TYR A 325 -4.93 3.25 -6.57
N GLY A 326 -6.11 3.64 -7.05
CA GLY A 326 -6.31 4.85 -7.86
C GLY A 326 -5.64 4.77 -9.23
N ILE A 327 -5.43 3.56 -9.75
CA ILE A 327 -4.85 3.35 -11.08
C ILE A 327 -5.91 3.64 -12.14
N ILE A 328 -7.15 3.20 -11.92
CA ILE A 328 -8.28 3.42 -12.83
C ILE A 328 -9.43 4.05 -12.05
N SER A 329 -9.99 5.14 -12.57
CA SER A 329 -11.21 5.79 -12.05
C SER A 329 -12.35 5.81 -13.07
N ASP A 330 -12.04 5.64 -14.35
CA ASP A 330 -12.94 6.06 -15.43
C ASP A 330 -13.64 4.88 -16.12
N ALA A 331 -13.25 3.64 -15.80
CA ALA A 331 -13.80 2.42 -16.38
C ALA A 331 -14.20 1.41 -15.28
N PRO A 332 -15.45 0.90 -15.27
CA PRO A 332 -15.86 -0.14 -14.35
C PRO A 332 -15.19 -1.47 -14.72
N ILE A 333 -14.80 -2.25 -13.70
CA ILE A 333 -14.21 -3.58 -13.88
C ILE A 333 -15.30 -4.62 -13.62
N ASN A 334 -15.72 -5.31 -14.68
CA ASN A 334 -16.69 -6.39 -14.60
C ASN A 334 -16.06 -7.69 -14.04
N GLU A 335 -16.88 -8.71 -13.79
CA GLU A 335 -16.42 -9.97 -13.21
C GLU A 335 -15.44 -10.73 -14.11
N VAL A 336 -15.62 -10.68 -15.44
CA VAL A 336 -14.73 -11.33 -16.42
C VAL A 336 -13.34 -10.69 -16.39
N ALA A 337 -13.26 -9.37 -16.46
CA ALA A 337 -12.01 -8.63 -16.34
C ALA A 337 -11.33 -8.89 -15.01
N ARG A 338 -12.09 -8.93 -13.90
CA ARG A 338 -11.55 -9.27 -12.58
C ARG A 338 -10.94 -10.67 -12.56
N PHE A 339 -11.62 -11.65 -13.14
CA PHE A 339 -11.10 -13.01 -13.30
C PHE A 339 -9.80 -13.02 -14.11
N ASN A 340 -9.78 -12.35 -15.27
CA ASN A 340 -8.60 -12.27 -16.13
C ASN A 340 -7.42 -11.59 -15.40
N LEU A 341 -7.65 -10.52 -14.63
CA LEU A 341 -6.62 -9.88 -13.82
C LEU A 341 -6.10 -10.81 -12.70
N MET A 342 -6.94 -11.64 -12.11
CA MET A 342 -6.50 -12.67 -11.15
C MET A 342 -5.60 -13.72 -11.81
N GLN A 343 -5.90 -14.13 -13.05
CA GLN A 343 -5.07 -15.05 -13.84
C GLN A 343 -3.72 -14.40 -14.21
N VAL A 344 -3.72 -13.15 -14.66
CA VAL A 344 -2.49 -12.38 -14.94
C VAL A 344 -1.63 -12.30 -13.67
N ARG A 345 -2.23 -11.95 -12.53
CA ARG A 345 -1.54 -11.94 -11.22
C ARG A 345 -0.90 -13.29 -10.93
N PHE A 346 -1.64 -14.38 -11.08
CA PHE A 346 -1.16 -15.73 -10.81
C PHE A 346 0.04 -16.09 -11.69
N LEU A 347 -0.03 -15.84 -12.99
CA LEU A 347 1.05 -16.16 -13.92
C LEU A 347 2.27 -15.26 -13.74
N MET A 348 2.08 -13.97 -13.45
CA MET A 348 3.17 -13.06 -13.10
C MET A 348 3.95 -13.54 -11.88
N TRP A 349 3.24 -14.09 -10.88
CA TRP A 349 3.87 -14.66 -9.69
C TRP A 349 4.77 -15.85 -10.01
N HIS A 350 4.32 -16.78 -10.84
CA HIS A 350 5.06 -18.00 -11.19
C HIS A 350 6.18 -17.76 -12.22
N SER A 351 6.02 -16.75 -13.08
CA SER A 351 7.03 -16.38 -14.09
C SER A 351 8.34 -15.85 -13.49
N VAL A 352 8.35 -15.50 -12.20
CA VAL A 352 9.52 -15.03 -11.46
C VAL A 352 10.22 -16.17 -10.70
N GLU A 353 9.52 -17.28 -10.48
CA GLU A 353 10.08 -18.47 -9.82
C GLU A 353 10.83 -19.40 -10.79
N SER A 354 10.60 -19.25 -12.09
CA SER A 354 11.27 -19.96 -13.20
C SER A 354 12.46 -19.15 -13.70
#